data_AF-A0A1B7UAY7-F1
#
_entry.id   AF-A0A1B7UAY7-F1
#
_cell.length_a   1.000
_cell.length_b   1.000
_cell.length_c   1.000
_cell.angle_alpha   90.00
_cell.angle_beta   90.00
_cell.angle_gamma   90.00
#
_symmetry.space_group_name_H-M   'P 1'
#
loop_
_entity.id
_entity.type
_entity.pdbx_description
1 polymer ?
#
loop_
_entity_poly.entity_id
_entity_poly.type
_entity_poly.pdbx_seq_one_letter_code
_entity_poly.pdbx_strand_id
1 'polypeptide(L)'
;MAEVPINVVDSLKGEAPDFIWPIALWSEGGDGRLRELCRLQEEVSDRLTQSVELGSSSPPLRLDGKLSTLELWDTESREAHRTFLVERVETRGLVSDSFLVLLRAYSSVPGSWLLLEPWANRIPDTEPADALAMLAKGIAEWAKVGHLNALAKYLTYTWDAFRGSLNVSAEILEYLRDYPAVDAKRAAAETVIRAGYGSREAALAHKEDPSVEVASDWACEFWATNWRLTACLTADEVGGDAAQSDVEADGKFDLENSVARGLGTEIIDNQLLSHADKDQIDRLLNVAEGELVRFGDAYFGASDRNLLDTQLDEVVAGLTMRAVRAVASVVQAPHQWSSEFSATTFRLLAETEILLAWLKLHPQDAATFQAFGKGREKLAWLHVEDVIDSFGGEKPEELNDVAEQLRKRKREADLLDVTVVSVEATFNGVSMRKMAEETGFAELYRTVYQSSSGVLHGEWPSVESFHMTACLNPLHHFHMVPSLQSPWVEDECVPSIMLGTLERIVSQAVAVIDPT
;
A
#
# COMPACT_ATOMS: atom_id res chain seq x y z
N MET A 1 -10.11 4.07 8.67
CA MET A 1 -9.96 4.25 7.21
C MET A 1 -10.52 3.03 6.51
N ALA A 2 -11.58 3.17 5.72
CA ALA A 2 -12.09 2.05 4.94
C ALA A 2 -11.10 1.74 3.81
N GLU A 3 -10.64 0.48 3.70
CA GLU A 3 -9.78 0.03 2.61
C GLU A 3 -10.41 0.40 1.27
N VAL A 4 -9.70 1.19 0.47
CA VAL A 4 -10.10 1.53 -0.89
C VAL A 4 -9.79 0.30 -1.77
N PRO A 5 -10.78 -0.40 -2.33
CA PRO A 5 -10.54 -1.64 -3.10
C PRO A 5 -9.63 -1.38 -4.30
N ILE A 6 -8.79 -2.36 -4.68
CA ILE A 6 -7.83 -2.27 -5.81
C ILE A 6 -8.50 -1.81 -7.12
N ASN A 7 -9.75 -2.22 -7.39
CA ASN A 7 -10.52 -1.78 -8.58
C ASN A 7 -10.88 -0.28 -8.58
N VAL A 8 -10.87 0.38 -7.41
CA VAL A 8 -11.08 1.83 -7.26
C VAL A 8 -9.84 2.61 -7.67
N VAL A 9 -8.66 2.03 -7.42
CA VAL A 9 -7.36 2.65 -7.71
C VAL A 9 -7.18 2.83 -9.22
N ASP A 10 -7.61 1.87 -10.04
CA ASP A 10 -7.48 1.93 -11.50
C ASP A 10 -8.45 2.93 -12.16
N SER A 11 -9.71 2.99 -11.70
CA SER A 11 -10.68 4.00 -12.17
C SER A 11 -10.23 5.42 -11.80
N LEU A 12 -9.62 5.60 -10.64
CA LEU A 12 -9.07 6.90 -10.25
C LEU A 12 -7.86 7.27 -11.14
N LYS A 13 -6.87 6.37 -11.32
CA LYS A 13 -5.66 6.65 -12.13
C LYS A 13 -6.00 6.99 -13.57
N GLY A 14 -6.79 6.16 -14.23
CA GLY A 14 -7.00 6.24 -15.68
C GLY A 14 -8.20 7.09 -16.09
N GLU A 15 -9.32 7.00 -15.37
CA GLU A 15 -10.59 7.56 -15.85
C GLU A 15 -10.86 8.97 -15.32
N ALA A 16 -10.53 9.25 -14.04
CA ALA A 16 -10.86 10.52 -13.41
C ALA A 16 -10.32 11.74 -14.18
N PRO A 17 -9.06 11.74 -14.68
CA PRO A 17 -8.55 12.84 -15.50
C PRO A 17 -9.39 13.09 -16.75
N ASP A 18 -9.89 12.03 -17.38
CA ASP A 18 -10.67 12.15 -18.60
C ASP A 18 -12.09 12.70 -18.35
N PHE A 19 -12.60 12.51 -17.13
CA PHE A 19 -13.88 13.04 -16.65
C PHE A 19 -13.75 14.36 -15.87
N ILE A 20 -12.65 15.12 -15.99
CA ILE A 20 -12.48 16.35 -15.20
C ILE A 20 -13.57 17.40 -15.47
N TRP A 21 -14.16 17.43 -16.68
CA TRP A 21 -15.23 18.37 -17.00
C TRP A 21 -16.51 18.10 -16.19
N PRO A 22 -17.07 16.88 -16.21
CA PRO A 22 -18.20 16.56 -15.33
C PRO A 22 -17.83 16.61 -13.84
N ILE A 23 -16.61 16.24 -13.45
CA ILE A 23 -16.17 16.35 -12.05
C ILE A 23 -16.18 17.81 -11.59
N ALA A 24 -15.63 18.74 -12.37
CA ALA A 24 -15.62 20.15 -12.06
C ALA A 24 -17.04 20.74 -11.98
N LEU A 25 -17.89 20.43 -12.96
CA LEU A 25 -19.30 20.86 -12.95
C LEU A 25 -20.04 20.40 -11.69
N TRP A 26 -19.83 19.14 -11.29
CA TRP A 26 -20.45 18.62 -10.08
C TRP A 26 -19.89 19.26 -8.82
N SER A 27 -18.59 19.53 -8.74
CA SER A 27 -17.99 20.23 -7.59
C SER A 27 -18.60 21.62 -7.35
N GLU A 28 -19.04 22.30 -8.41
CA GLU A 28 -19.61 23.65 -8.36
C GLU A 28 -21.08 23.70 -7.99
N GLY A 29 -21.88 22.71 -8.42
CA GLY A 29 -23.33 22.78 -8.26
C GLY A 29 -24.05 21.43 -8.33
N GLY A 30 -23.33 20.35 -8.04
CA GLY A 30 -23.83 18.98 -7.95
C GLY A 30 -24.51 18.50 -9.22
N ASP A 31 -25.52 17.64 -9.06
CA ASP A 31 -26.26 17.01 -10.15
C ASP A 31 -26.90 18.03 -11.11
N GLY A 32 -27.28 19.21 -10.60
CA GLY A 32 -27.91 20.26 -11.40
C GLY A 32 -27.03 20.72 -12.56
N ARG A 33 -25.72 20.88 -12.30
CA ARG A 33 -24.75 21.30 -13.32
C ARG A 33 -24.48 20.20 -14.35
N LEU A 34 -24.43 18.93 -13.91
CA LEU A 34 -24.31 17.79 -14.82
C LEU A 34 -25.53 17.63 -15.73
N ARG A 35 -26.74 17.94 -15.26
CA ARG A 35 -27.94 17.95 -16.11
C ARG A 35 -27.84 18.96 -17.26
N GLU A 36 -27.19 20.11 -17.04
CA GLU A 36 -26.97 21.06 -18.14
C GLU A 36 -26.04 20.48 -19.21
N LEU A 37 -25.05 19.67 -18.82
CA LEU A 37 -24.21 18.93 -19.76
C LEU A 37 -25.04 17.88 -20.53
N CYS A 38 -25.93 17.12 -19.87
CA CYS A 38 -26.85 16.20 -20.57
C CYS A 38 -27.75 16.92 -21.59
N ARG A 39 -28.25 18.12 -21.27
CA ARG A 39 -29.05 18.91 -22.22
C ARG A 39 -28.23 19.39 -23.41
N LEU A 40 -26.95 19.72 -23.20
CA LEU A 40 -26.03 19.99 -24.30
C LEU A 40 -25.88 18.74 -25.18
N GLN A 41 -25.72 17.55 -24.60
CA GLN A 41 -25.63 16.30 -25.37
C GLN A 41 -26.85 16.08 -26.27
N GLU A 42 -28.06 16.31 -25.74
CA GLU A 42 -29.32 16.20 -26.49
C GLU A 42 -29.35 17.17 -27.68
N GLU A 43 -29.10 18.46 -27.45
CA GLU A 43 -29.10 19.48 -28.52
C GLU A 43 -28.04 19.21 -29.59
N VAL A 44 -26.86 18.76 -29.19
CA VAL A 44 -25.78 18.42 -30.11
C VAL A 44 -26.15 17.16 -30.91
N SER A 45 -26.72 16.15 -30.26
CA SER A 45 -27.18 14.92 -30.94
C SER A 45 -28.25 15.22 -31.99
N ASP A 46 -29.23 16.06 -31.67
CA ASP A 46 -30.28 16.49 -32.60
C ASP A 46 -29.69 17.21 -33.81
N ARG A 47 -28.77 18.15 -33.56
CA ARG A 47 -28.09 18.90 -34.64
C ARG A 47 -27.25 17.98 -35.53
N LEU A 48 -26.52 17.03 -34.94
CA LEU A 48 -25.72 16.07 -35.70
C LEU A 48 -26.59 15.11 -36.52
N THR A 49 -27.77 14.75 -36.01
CA THR A 49 -28.72 13.92 -36.76
C THR A 49 -29.22 14.65 -38.00
N GLN A 50 -29.51 15.95 -37.89
CA GLN A 50 -29.90 16.80 -39.03
C GLN A 50 -28.76 16.97 -40.06
N SER A 51 -27.49 16.95 -39.64
CA SER A 51 -26.35 17.10 -40.56
C SER A 51 -25.95 15.80 -41.26
N VAL A 52 -26.18 14.62 -40.65
CA VAL A 52 -25.89 13.31 -41.27
C VAL A 52 -26.82 13.01 -42.44
N GLU A 53 -28.06 13.53 -42.43
CA GLU A 53 -28.97 13.49 -43.59
C GLU A 53 -28.39 14.19 -44.84
N LEU A 54 -27.31 14.98 -44.69
CA LEU A 54 -26.63 15.71 -45.77
C LEU A 54 -25.33 15.03 -46.26
N GLY A 55 -25.01 13.81 -45.82
CA GLY A 55 -24.05 12.92 -46.49
C GLY A 55 -22.57 13.00 -46.07
N SER A 56 -22.25 13.52 -44.89
CA SER A 56 -20.85 13.50 -44.39
C SER A 56 -20.49 12.17 -43.72
N SER A 57 -19.33 11.61 -44.08
CA SER A 57 -18.78 10.35 -43.58
C SER A 57 -17.70 10.54 -42.50
N SER A 58 -17.91 11.47 -41.57
CA SER A 58 -16.96 11.73 -40.48
C SER A 58 -16.99 10.63 -39.40
N PRO A 59 -15.89 10.47 -38.63
CA PRO A 59 -15.83 9.56 -37.47
C PRO A 59 -16.96 9.85 -36.46
N PRO A 60 -17.29 8.90 -35.56
CA PRO A 60 -18.37 9.09 -34.59
C PRO A 60 -17.98 10.21 -33.61
N LEU A 61 -18.49 11.40 -33.87
CA LEU A 61 -18.42 12.53 -32.95
C LEU A 61 -19.08 12.12 -31.64
N ARG A 62 -18.39 12.32 -30.52
CA ARG A 62 -18.89 11.99 -29.18
C ARG A 62 -18.76 13.21 -28.28
N LEU A 63 -19.81 13.46 -27.52
CA LEU A 63 -19.85 14.42 -26.42
C LEU A 63 -20.36 13.66 -25.21
N ASP A 64 -19.55 12.77 -24.64
CA ASP A 64 -19.96 11.81 -23.60
C ASP A 64 -19.39 12.13 -22.22
N GLY A 65 -18.89 13.36 -22.05
CA GLY A 65 -18.28 13.87 -20.82
C GLY A 65 -16.78 13.58 -20.68
N LYS A 66 -16.21 12.75 -21.55
CA LYS A 66 -14.78 12.51 -21.63
C LYS A 66 -14.09 13.60 -22.45
N LEU A 67 -12.88 13.99 -22.06
CA LEU A 67 -12.08 14.95 -22.81
C LEU A 67 -11.40 14.30 -24.02
N SER A 68 -10.93 13.07 -23.86
CA SER A 68 -10.27 12.28 -24.91
C SER A 68 -11.15 12.12 -26.15
N THR A 69 -12.46 11.96 -25.97
CA THR A 69 -13.41 11.84 -27.09
C THR A 69 -13.64 13.15 -27.83
N LEU A 70 -13.51 14.31 -27.17
CA LEU A 70 -13.54 15.63 -27.82
C LEU A 70 -12.33 15.84 -28.74
N GLU A 71 -11.19 15.26 -28.39
CA GLU A 71 -9.98 15.34 -29.20
C GLU A 71 -10.06 14.50 -30.48
N LEU A 72 -10.95 13.51 -30.53
CA LEU A 72 -11.14 12.71 -31.75
C LEU A 72 -11.97 13.40 -32.84
N TRP A 73 -12.54 14.58 -32.56
CA TRP A 73 -13.24 15.34 -33.58
C TRP A 73 -12.24 15.81 -34.62
N ASP A 74 -12.49 15.54 -35.90
CA ASP A 74 -11.63 16.03 -36.98
C ASP A 74 -11.75 17.56 -37.15
N THR A 75 -10.75 18.19 -37.78
CA THR A 75 -10.70 19.66 -37.93
C THR A 75 -11.92 20.23 -38.66
N GLU A 76 -12.47 19.53 -39.65
CA GLU A 76 -13.63 19.99 -40.41
C GLU A 76 -14.88 19.99 -39.53
N SER A 77 -15.09 18.91 -38.77
CA SER A 77 -16.18 18.77 -37.79
C SER A 77 -16.06 19.80 -36.67
N ARG A 78 -14.85 20.06 -36.16
CA ARG A 78 -14.60 21.10 -35.15
C ARG A 78 -15.05 22.45 -35.68
N GLU A 79 -14.57 22.89 -36.85
CA GLU A 79 -14.93 24.20 -37.42
C GLU A 79 -16.42 24.32 -37.76
N ALA A 80 -17.03 23.27 -38.30
CA ALA A 80 -18.45 23.27 -38.67
C ALA A 80 -19.40 23.46 -37.47
N HIS A 81 -19.00 22.97 -36.29
CA HIS A 81 -19.83 22.98 -35.09
C HIS A 81 -19.34 23.95 -34.00
N ARG A 82 -18.14 24.54 -34.13
CA ARG A 82 -17.49 25.36 -33.10
C ARG A 82 -18.38 26.47 -32.58
N THR A 83 -18.89 27.34 -33.46
CA THR A 83 -19.70 28.50 -33.05
C THR A 83 -20.93 28.09 -32.24
N PHE A 84 -21.63 27.05 -32.70
CA PHE A 84 -22.81 26.54 -32.01
C PHE A 84 -22.47 25.95 -30.64
N LEU A 85 -21.43 25.11 -30.56
CA LEU A 85 -21.03 24.48 -29.32
C LEU A 85 -20.56 25.51 -28.30
N VAL A 86 -19.72 26.45 -28.70
CA VAL A 86 -19.22 27.53 -27.82
C VAL A 86 -20.38 28.38 -27.29
N GLU A 87 -21.32 28.79 -28.15
CA GLU A 87 -22.50 29.56 -27.73
C GLU A 87 -23.32 28.81 -26.68
N ARG A 88 -23.51 27.49 -26.86
CA ARG A 88 -24.29 26.66 -25.93
C ARG A 88 -23.56 26.36 -24.63
N VAL A 89 -22.25 26.11 -24.70
CA VAL A 89 -21.39 25.98 -23.52
C VAL A 89 -21.42 27.27 -22.69
N GLU A 90 -21.32 28.43 -23.34
CA GLU A 90 -21.38 29.74 -22.68
C GLU A 90 -22.76 30.02 -22.07
N THR A 91 -23.83 29.86 -22.84
CA THR A 91 -25.22 30.15 -22.39
C THR A 91 -25.63 29.29 -21.19
N ARG A 92 -25.13 28.05 -21.13
CA ARG A 92 -25.37 27.12 -20.01
C ARG A 92 -24.35 27.27 -18.88
N GLY A 93 -23.36 28.13 -19.05
CA GLY A 93 -22.28 28.36 -18.11
C GLY A 93 -21.47 27.09 -17.83
N LEU A 94 -21.26 26.21 -18.81
CA LEU A 94 -20.58 24.91 -18.62
C LEU A 94 -19.05 25.03 -18.50
N VAL A 95 -18.53 26.25 -18.65
CA VAL A 95 -17.13 26.62 -18.43
C VAL A 95 -17.11 27.81 -17.47
N SER A 96 -16.81 27.52 -16.20
CA SER A 96 -16.69 28.51 -15.14
C SER A 96 -15.29 29.14 -15.10
N ASP A 97 -15.13 30.18 -14.28
CA ASP A 97 -13.82 30.79 -14.03
C ASP A 97 -12.87 29.82 -13.34
N SER A 98 -13.33 29.07 -12.33
CA SER A 98 -12.55 28.07 -11.63
C SER A 98 -12.06 26.95 -12.57
N PHE A 99 -12.95 26.43 -13.42
CA PHE A 99 -12.59 25.41 -14.39
C PHE A 99 -11.61 25.95 -15.46
N LEU A 100 -11.78 27.20 -15.91
CA LEU A 100 -10.83 27.84 -16.83
C LEU A 100 -9.44 27.99 -16.24
N VAL A 101 -9.33 28.39 -14.96
CA VAL A 101 -8.05 28.48 -14.26
C VAL A 101 -7.37 27.12 -14.20
N LEU A 102 -8.12 26.06 -13.91
CA LEU A 102 -7.61 24.68 -13.93
C LEU A 102 -7.08 24.30 -15.31
N LEU A 103 -7.89 24.44 -16.36
CA LEU A 103 -7.51 24.02 -17.71
C LEU A 103 -6.25 24.73 -18.22
N ARG A 104 -6.02 25.98 -17.80
CA ARG A 104 -4.82 26.76 -18.14
C ARG A 104 -3.54 26.26 -17.49
N ALA A 105 -3.64 25.44 -16.44
CA ALA A 105 -2.47 24.87 -15.77
C ALA A 105 -1.84 23.71 -16.55
N TYR A 106 -2.56 23.13 -17.50
CA TYR A 106 -2.10 21.99 -18.31
C TYR A 106 -1.67 22.45 -19.70
N SER A 107 -0.68 21.78 -20.27
CA SER A 107 -0.09 22.13 -21.58
C SER A 107 -0.82 21.52 -22.78
N SER A 108 -1.43 20.34 -22.61
CA SER A 108 -2.15 19.62 -23.68
C SER A 108 -3.48 19.03 -23.18
N VAL A 109 -4.42 19.89 -22.81
CA VAL A 109 -5.80 19.48 -22.47
C VAL A 109 -6.53 18.96 -23.71
N PRO A 110 -7.02 17.70 -23.72
CA PRO A 110 -7.86 17.21 -24.80
C PRO A 110 -9.16 18.02 -24.89
N GLY A 111 -9.57 18.38 -26.11
CA GLY A 111 -10.75 19.22 -26.31
C GLY A 111 -10.52 20.72 -26.04
N SER A 112 -9.26 21.19 -26.04
CA SER A 112 -8.90 22.62 -25.86
C SER A 112 -9.69 23.55 -26.79
N TRP A 113 -9.92 23.11 -28.03
CA TRP A 113 -10.67 23.84 -29.07
C TRP A 113 -12.08 24.22 -28.64
N LEU A 114 -12.68 23.43 -27.74
CA LEU A 114 -14.03 23.59 -27.21
C LEU A 114 -14.05 24.06 -25.77
N LEU A 115 -13.02 23.87 -24.94
CA LEU A 115 -13.09 24.19 -23.50
C LEU A 115 -12.11 25.27 -23.02
N LEU A 116 -11.10 25.62 -23.82
CA LEU A 116 -10.04 26.56 -23.42
C LEU A 116 -9.85 27.70 -24.43
N GLU A 117 -9.61 27.38 -25.70
CA GLU A 117 -9.27 28.36 -26.75
C GLU A 117 -10.34 29.46 -26.96
N PRO A 118 -11.66 29.14 -26.97
CA PRO A 118 -12.71 30.17 -27.09
C PRO A 118 -12.69 31.21 -25.95
N TRP A 119 -12.12 30.86 -24.80
CA TRP A 119 -12.03 31.72 -23.62
C TRP A 119 -10.62 32.24 -23.36
N ALA A 120 -9.71 32.21 -24.34
CA ALA A 120 -8.33 32.67 -24.17
C ALA A 120 -8.23 34.11 -23.62
N ASN A 121 -9.16 34.98 -24.00
CA ASN A 121 -9.19 36.40 -23.58
C ASN A 121 -10.01 36.64 -22.30
N ARG A 122 -10.70 35.63 -21.76
CA ARG A 122 -11.46 35.76 -20.51
C ARG A 122 -10.48 35.84 -19.35
N ILE A 123 -10.65 36.81 -18.46
CA ILE A 123 -9.87 36.93 -17.23
C ILE A 123 -10.74 36.32 -16.12
N PRO A 124 -10.37 35.15 -15.56
CA PRO A 124 -11.13 34.53 -14.49
C PRO A 124 -11.02 35.34 -13.20
N ASP A 125 -12.11 35.41 -12.43
CA ASP A 125 -12.16 36.04 -11.11
C ASP A 125 -11.93 35.03 -9.95
N THR A 126 -11.33 33.88 -10.26
CA THR A 126 -11.03 32.82 -9.27
C THR A 126 -9.52 32.71 -9.06
N GLU A 127 -9.09 32.63 -7.81
CA GLU A 127 -7.69 32.37 -7.47
C GLU A 127 -7.30 30.91 -7.83
N PRO A 128 -6.06 30.65 -8.27
CA PRO A 128 -5.60 29.30 -8.59
C PRO A 128 -5.77 28.28 -7.45
N ALA A 129 -5.62 28.72 -6.19
CA ALA A 129 -5.80 27.86 -5.01
C ALA A 129 -7.25 27.36 -4.88
N ASP A 130 -8.24 28.24 -5.05
CA ASP A 130 -9.68 27.90 -4.97
C ASP A 130 -10.07 26.92 -6.08
N ALA A 131 -9.53 27.15 -7.28
CA ALA A 131 -9.74 26.28 -8.42
C ALA A 131 -9.19 24.86 -8.17
N LEU A 132 -7.97 24.74 -7.63
CA LEU A 132 -7.37 23.47 -7.22
C LEU A 132 -8.15 22.80 -6.08
N ALA A 133 -8.67 23.57 -5.12
CA ALA A 133 -9.47 23.04 -4.03
C ALA A 133 -10.80 22.45 -4.51
N MET A 134 -11.47 23.12 -5.44
CA MET A 134 -12.66 22.61 -6.11
C MET A 134 -12.38 21.29 -6.84
N LEU A 135 -11.24 21.19 -7.54
CA LEU A 135 -10.83 19.97 -8.23
C LEU A 135 -10.53 18.85 -7.22
N ALA A 136 -9.75 19.13 -6.18
CA ALA A 136 -9.39 18.16 -5.14
C ALA A 136 -10.64 17.56 -4.49
N LYS A 137 -11.64 18.40 -4.17
CA LYS A 137 -12.95 17.96 -3.67
C LYS A 137 -13.64 17.01 -4.66
N GLY A 138 -13.67 17.36 -5.94
CA GLY A 138 -14.29 16.53 -6.98
C GLY A 138 -13.59 15.18 -7.16
N ILE A 139 -12.26 15.17 -7.16
CA ILE A 139 -11.46 13.94 -7.24
C ILE A 139 -11.62 13.08 -5.99
N ALA A 140 -11.69 13.67 -4.80
CA ALA A 140 -11.98 12.94 -3.56
C ALA A 140 -13.36 12.26 -3.60
N GLU A 141 -14.39 12.97 -4.09
CA GLU A 141 -15.73 12.40 -4.26
C GLU A 141 -15.80 11.33 -5.36
N TRP A 142 -15.02 11.49 -6.44
CA TRP A 142 -14.86 10.45 -7.45
C TRP A 142 -14.24 9.18 -6.86
N ALA A 143 -13.20 9.32 -6.04
CA ALA A 143 -12.46 8.22 -5.42
C ALA A 143 -13.31 7.36 -4.49
N LYS A 144 -14.40 7.90 -3.93
CA LYS A 144 -15.38 7.11 -3.15
C LYS A 144 -16.18 6.11 -4.00
N VAL A 145 -16.11 6.23 -5.33
CA VAL A 145 -16.87 5.40 -6.30
C VAL A 145 -18.38 5.46 -6.05
N GLY A 146 -18.83 6.59 -5.51
CA GLY A 146 -20.23 6.85 -5.17
C GLY A 146 -21.03 7.43 -6.33
N HIS A 147 -21.91 8.37 -5.98
CA HIS A 147 -22.86 8.99 -6.90
C HIS A 147 -22.19 9.72 -8.07
N LEU A 148 -21.17 10.55 -7.80
CA LEU A 148 -20.45 11.30 -8.83
C LEU A 148 -19.84 10.39 -9.91
N ASN A 149 -19.15 9.33 -9.50
CA ASN A 149 -18.53 8.37 -10.42
C ASN A 149 -19.59 7.76 -11.36
N ALA A 150 -20.74 7.35 -10.81
CA ALA A 150 -21.84 6.82 -11.61
C ALA A 150 -22.49 7.88 -12.50
N LEU A 151 -22.72 9.11 -12.01
CA LEU A 151 -23.29 10.21 -12.79
C LEU A 151 -22.42 10.57 -14.01
N ALA A 152 -21.11 10.72 -13.82
CA ALA A 152 -20.20 11.04 -14.90
C ALA A 152 -20.16 9.91 -15.93
N LYS A 153 -20.11 8.65 -15.49
CA LYS A 153 -20.19 7.48 -16.39
C LYS A 153 -21.53 7.39 -17.10
N TYR A 154 -22.61 7.81 -16.48
CA TYR A 154 -23.94 7.86 -17.08
C TYR A 154 -24.01 8.78 -18.30
N LEU A 155 -23.16 9.81 -18.39
CA LEU A 155 -23.06 10.66 -19.58
C LEU A 155 -22.70 9.89 -20.86
N THR A 156 -22.01 8.76 -20.73
CA THR A 156 -21.74 7.87 -21.87
C THR A 156 -22.96 7.10 -22.32
N TYR A 157 -23.85 6.73 -21.39
CA TYR A 157 -25.11 6.06 -21.69
C TYR A 157 -26.13 7.03 -22.30
N THR A 158 -26.21 8.26 -21.79
CA THR A 158 -27.10 9.29 -22.34
C THR A 158 -26.69 9.67 -23.77
N TRP A 159 -25.39 9.82 -24.03
CA TRP A 159 -24.91 10.07 -25.39
C TRP A 159 -25.34 8.96 -26.37
N ASP A 160 -25.10 7.71 -26.01
CA ASP A 160 -25.51 6.57 -26.83
C ASP A 160 -27.03 6.48 -27.00
N ALA A 161 -27.80 6.83 -25.96
CA ALA A 161 -29.26 6.85 -26.04
C ALA A 161 -29.72 7.91 -27.05
N PHE A 162 -29.18 9.13 -26.99
CA PHE A 162 -29.52 10.20 -27.94
C PHE A 162 -29.11 9.89 -29.37
N ARG A 163 -28.05 9.10 -29.58
CA ARG A 163 -27.61 8.64 -30.90
C ARG A 163 -28.31 7.37 -31.38
N GLY A 164 -29.20 6.79 -30.54
CA GLY A 164 -29.89 5.54 -30.85
C GLY A 164 -28.96 4.32 -30.91
N SER A 165 -27.74 4.42 -30.37
CA SER A 165 -26.73 3.35 -30.36
C SER A 165 -26.67 2.58 -29.03
N LEU A 166 -27.46 2.98 -28.04
CA LEU A 166 -27.49 2.30 -26.74
C LEU A 166 -28.07 0.89 -26.87
N ASN A 167 -27.24 -0.11 -26.58
CA ASN A 167 -27.64 -1.52 -26.57
C ASN A 167 -27.54 -2.10 -25.15
N VAL A 168 -28.67 -2.15 -24.45
CA VAL A 168 -28.79 -2.69 -23.09
C VAL A 168 -30.04 -3.56 -22.96
N SER A 169 -30.07 -4.47 -21.99
CA SER A 169 -31.26 -5.29 -21.74
C SER A 169 -32.43 -4.43 -21.23
N ALA A 170 -33.66 -4.92 -21.38
CA ALA A 170 -34.86 -4.24 -20.89
C ALA A 170 -34.80 -4.02 -19.36
N GLU A 171 -34.21 -4.95 -18.63
CA GLU A 171 -34.00 -4.88 -17.19
C GLU A 171 -33.04 -3.73 -16.81
N ILE A 172 -31.91 -3.61 -17.50
CA ILE A 172 -30.96 -2.51 -17.30
C ILE A 172 -31.63 -1.16 -17.64
N LEU A 173 -32.38 -1.10 -18.74
CA LEU A 173 -33.08 0.11 -19.16
C LEU A 173 -34.06 0.63 -18.10
N GLU A 174 -34.69 -0.26 -17.33
CA GLU A 174 -35.60 0.13 -16.25
C GLU A 174 -34.89 0.90 -15.12
N TYR A 175 -33.63 0.56 -14.83
CA TYR A 175 -32.83 1.29 -13.85
C TYR A 175 -32.30 2.61 -14.39
N LEU A 176 -31.92 2.65 -15.67
CA LEU A 176 -31.32 3.84 -16.29
C LEU A 176 -32.33 4.94 -16.58
N ARG A 177 -33.56 4.59 -17.00
CA ARG A 177 -34.56 5.56 -17.49
C ARG A 177 -34.82 6.73 -16.53
N ASP A 178 -34.89 6.43 -15.23
CA ASP A 178 -35.26 7.41 -14.21
C ASP A 178 -34.05 7.95 -13.43
N TYR A 179 -32.83 7.56 -13.79
CA TYR A 179 -31.60 7.98 -13.11
C TYR A 179 -31.17 9.40 -13.56
N PRO A 180 -30.74 10.28 -12.64
CA PRO A 180 -30.61 10.11 -11.17
C PRO A 180 -31.85 10.55 -10.37
N ALA A 181 -32.97 10.87 -11.01
CA ALA A 181 -34.11 11.56 -10.42
C ALA A 181 -34.92 10.74 -9.38
N VAL A 182 -34.89 9.41 -9.45
CA VAL A 182 -35.66 8.54 -8.54
C VAL A 182 -34.76 7.89 -7.49
N ASP A 183 -34.84 8.40 -6.26
CA ASP A 183 -34.01 7.96 -5.12
C ASP A 183 -34.12 6.47 -4.83
N ALA A 184 -35.34 5.92 -4.89
CA ALA A 184 -35.61 4.51 -4.59
C ALA A 184 -34.85 3.53 -5.50
N LYS A 185 -34.51 3.94 -6.73
CA LYS A 185 -33.78 3.12 -7.71
C LYS A 185 -32.31 3.51 -7.85
N ARG A 186 -31.88 4.59 -7.20
CA ARG A 186 -30.59 5.24 -7.44
C ARG A 186 -29.41 4.29 -7.19
N ALA A 187 -29.31 3.69 -6.01
CA ALA A 187 -28.19 2.81 -5.67
C ALA A 187 -28.07 1.59 -6.60
N ALA A 188 -29.21 1.04 -7.03
CA ALA A 188 -29.25 -0.06 -8.00
C ALA A 188 -28.78 0.42 -9.40
N ALA A 189 -29.28 1.56 -9.86
CA ALA A 189 -28.88 2.16 -11.13
C ALA A 189 -27.37 2.48 -11.16
N GLU A 190 -26.84 3.08 -10.10
CA GLU A 190 -25.40 3.38 -9.99
C GLU A 190 -24.54 2.12 -10.09
N THR A 191 -24.97 1.04 -9.44
CA THR A 191 -24.29 -0.25 -9.50
C THR A 191 -24.27 -0.80 -10.93
N VAL A 192 -25.42 -0.76 -11.61
CA VAL A 192 -25.55 -1.19 -13.00
C VAL A 192 -24.68 -0.34 -13.94
N ILE A 193 -24.68 0.99 -13.76
CA ILE A 193 -23.87 1.91 -14.57
C ILE A 193 -22.38 1.58 -14.44
N ARG A 194 -21.87 1.46 -13.21
CA ARG A 194 -20.46 1.17 -12.95
C ARG A 194 -20.05 -0.20 -13.49
N ALA A 195 -20.87 -1.23 -13.27
CA ALA A 195 -20.59 -2.58 -13.76
C ALA A 195 -20.60 -2.66 -15.30
N GLY A 196 -21.60 -2.03 -15.94
CA GLY A 196 -21.70 -1.99 -17.40
C GLY A 196 -20.60 -1.16 -18.05
N TYR A 197 -20.16 -0.10 -17.38
CA TYR A 197 -19.12 0.80 -17.89
C TYR A 197 -17.78 0.07 -18.09
N GLY A 198 -17.33 -0.71 -17.11
CA GLY A 198 -16.07 -1.47 -17.23
C GLY A 198 -16.08 -2.46 -18.40
N SER A 199 -17.21 -3.14 -18.62
CA SER A 199 -17.38 -4.04 -19.77
C SER A 199 -17.31 -3.31 -21.11
N ARG A 200 -17.88 -2.10 -21.16
CA ARG A 200 -17.86 -1.24 -22.35
C ARG A 200 -16.44 -0.76 -22.67
N GLU A 201 -15.71 -0.26 -21.67
CA GLU A 201 -14.34 0.23 -21.86
C GLU A 201 -13.41 -0.89 -22.31
N ALA A 202 -13.54 -2.10 -21.73
CA ALA A 202 -12.79 -3.26 -22.19
C ALA A 202 -13.05 -3.59 -23.67
N ALA A 203 -14.30 -3.47 -24.13
CA ALA A 203 -14.65 -3.67 -25.54
C ALA A 203 -14.08 -2.60 -26.48
N LEU A 204 -13.92 -1.35 -26.01
CA LEU A 204 -13.27 -0.27 -26.77
C LEU A 204 -11.76 -0.48 -26.84
N ALA A 205 -11.12 -0.84 -25.73
CA ALA A 205 -9.70 -1.17 -25.69
C ALA A 205 -9.34 -2.33 -26.64
N HIS A 206 -10.18 -3.38 -26.71
CA HIS A 206 -10.02 -4.47 -27.66
C HIS A 206 -10.14 -4.06 -29.14
N LYS A 207 -10.77 -2.93 -29.43
CA LYS A 207 -10.94 -2.41 -30.79
C LYS A 207 -9.87 -1.39 -31.18
N GLU A 208 -8.85 -1.18 -30.34
CA GLU A 208 -7.81 -0.17 -30.54
C GLU A 208 -8.41 1.23 -30.76
N ASP A 209 -9.43 1.58 -29.97
CA ASP A 209 -10.06 2.91 -30.05
C ASP A 209 -9.03 4.01 -29.72
N PRO A 210 -8.79 4.99 -30.60
CA PRO A 210 -7.79 6.04 -30.39
C PRO A 210 -8.00 6.88 -29.13
N SER A 211 -9.22 6.93 -28.59
CA SER A 211 -9.49 7.67 -27.34
C SER A 211 -8.76 7.06 -26.13
N VAL A 212 -8.43 5.77 -26.17
CA VAL A 212 -7.74 5.07 -25.07
C VAL A 212 -6.30 5.58 -24.92
N GLU A 213 -5.59 5.80 -26.03
CA GLU A 213 -4.22 6.34 -26.02
C GLU A 213 -4.23 7.80 -25.56
N VAL A 214 -5.14 8.63 -26.13
CA VAL A 214 -5.30 10.04 -25.72
C VAL A 214 -5.63 10.15 -24.23
N ALA A 215 -6.52 9.31 -23.70
CA ALA A 215 -6.87 9.30 -22.28
C ALA A 215 -5.68 8.90 -21.39
N SER A 216 -4.87 7.93 -21.81
CA SER A 216 -3.68 7.48 -21.09
C SER A 216 -2.61 8.58 -21.01
N ASP A 217 -2.31 9.23 -22.14
CA ASP A 217 -1.35 10.33 -22.20
C ASP A 217 -1.82 11.53 -21.38
N TRP A 218 -3.11 11.85 -21.48
CA TRP A 218 -3.74 12.91 -20.69
C TRP A 218 -3.69 12.62 -19.20
N ALA A 219 -3.98 11.39 -18.77
CA ALA A 219 -3.88 11.01 -17.36
C ALA A 219 -2.45 11.21 -16.82
N CYS A 220 -1.43 10.85 -17.60
CA CYS A 220 -0.02 11.07 -17.23
C CYS A 220 0.29 12.56 -17.02
N GLU A 221 -0.12 13.42 -17.96
CA GLU A 221 0.07 14.86 -17.83
C GLU A 221 -0.69 15.44 -16.64
N PHE A 222 -1.95 15.04 -16.47
CA PHE A 222 -2.81 15.52 -15.39
C PHE A 222 -2.18 15.26 -14.02
N TRP A 223 -1.77 14.01 -13.74
CA TRP A 223 -1.15 13.67 -12.46
C TRP A 223 0.22 14.33 -12.28
N ALA A 224 1.06 14.35 -13.32
CA ALA A 224 2.37 14.99 -13.26
C ALA A 224 2.29 16.51 -13.03
N THR A 225 1.26 17.16 -13.58
CA THR A 225 1.03 18.59 -13.41
C THR A 225 0.55 18.89 -12.00
N ASN A 226 -0.46 18.17 -11.52
CA ASN A 226 -0.98 18.33 -10.16
C ASN A 226 0.07 18.03 -9.08
N TRP A 227 0.97 17.07 -9.32
CA TRP A 227 2.14 16.80 -8.49
C TRP A 227 3.05 18.03 -8.33
N ARG A 228 3.22 18.84 -9.39
CA ARG A 228 4.05 20.06 -9.35
C ARG A 228 3.33 21.24 -8.72
N LEU A 229 2.00 21.27 -8.82
CA LEU A 229 1.17 22.39 -8.36
C LEU A 229 0.84 22.31 -6.86
N THR A 230 0.85 21.12 -6.28
CA THR A 230 0.39 20.88 -4.90
C THR A 230 1.36 19.98 -4.14
N ALA A 231 1.49 20.20 -2.83
CA ALA A 231 2.33 19.37 -1.96
C ALA A 231 1.62 18.06 -1.58
N CYS A 232 2.40 17.04 -1.19
CA CYS A 232 1.84 15.87 -0.52
C CYS A 232 1.22 16.30 0.80
N LEU A 233 0.19 15.56 1.24
CA LEU A 233 -0.45 15.75 2.53
C LEU A 233 -0.39 14.43 3.30
N THR A 234 0.03 14.47 4.55
CA THR A 234 0.04 13.33 5.47
C THR A 234 -1.03 13.48 6.54
N ALA A 235 -1.39 12.39 7.25
CA ALA A 235 -2.34 12.44 8.34
C ALA A 235 -1.94 13.45 9.44
N ASP A 236 -0.64 13.55 9.72
CA ASP A 236 -0.07 14.49 10.70
C ASP A 236 -0.33 15.95 10.33
N GLU A 237 -0.19 16.29 9.05
CA GLU A 237 -0.40 17.65 8.55
C GLU A 237 -1.88 18.05 8.53
N VAL A 238 -2.79 17.07 8.51
CA VAL A 238 -4.25 17.29 8.52
C VAL A 238 -4.80 17.41 9.96
N GLY A 239 -4.03 17.01 10.98
CA GLY A 239 -4.38 17.10 12.40
C GLY A 239 -5.02 15.82 12.95
N GLY A 240 -4.44 15.31 14.05
CA GLY A 240 -4.77 13.99 14.64
C GLY A 240 -6.20 13.78 15.15
N ASP A 241 -7.01 14.84 15.31
CA ASP A 241 -8.41 14.73 15.78
C ASP A 241 -9.44 14.48 14.66
N ALA A 242 -9.06 14.66 13.39
CA ALA A 242 -9.94 14.38 12.25
C ALA A 242 -10.01 12.88 11.90
N ALA A 243 -9.08 12.06 12.41
CA ALA A 243 -9.02 10.63 12.12
C ALA A 243 -9.90 9.76 13.04
N GLN A 244 -10.44 10.31 14.14
CA GLN A 244 -11.28 9.58 15.11
C GLN A 244 -12.69 10.15 15.31
N SER A 245 -13.09 11.22 14.64
CA SER A 245 -14.48 11.67 14.67
C SER A 245 -15.28 11.03 13.55
N ASP A 246 -16.37 10.35 13.92
CA ASP A 246 -17.44 10.00 13.01
C ASP A 246 -17.78 11.22 12.15
N VAL A 247 -17.93 10.98 10.85
CA VAL A 247 -18.25 11.98 9.82
C VAL A 247 -19.55 12.69 10.20
N GLU A 248 -19.45 13.79 10.95
CA GLU A 248 -20.52 14.77 11.10
C GLU A 248 -20.49 15.76 9.93
N ALA A 249 -21.67 15.95 9.35
CA ALA A 249 -21.91 16.36 7.98
C ALA A 249 -21.72 17.85 7.64
N ASP A 250 -20.83 18.59 8.31
CA ASP A 250 -20.67 20.03 8.00
C ASP A 250 -19.26 20.62 8.23
N GLY A 251 -18.23 19.77 8.29
CA GLY A 251 -16.84 20.22 8.46
C GLY A 251 -16.27 20.85 7.19
N LYS A 252 -16.11 22.17 7.16
CA LYS A 252 -15.23 22.87 6.20
C LYS A 252 -13.82 22.33 6.31
N PHE A 253 -13.43 21.46 5.38
CA PHE A 253 -12.06 21.01 5.18
C PHE A 253 -11.24 22.21 4.66
N ASP A 254 -10.37 22.75 5.50
CA ASP A 254 -9.56 23.93 5.19
C ASP A 254 -8.32 23.52 4.37
N LEU A 255 -8.55 23.12 3.12
CA LEU A 255 -7.49 22.78 2.16
C LEU A 255 -6.57 24.00 1.88
N GLU A 256 -7.09 25.23 2.05
CA GLU A 256 -6.34 26.48 1.84
C GLU A 256 -5.12 26.59 2.77
N ASN A 257 -5.24 26.11 4.02
CA ASN A 257 -4.14 26.15 4.99
C ASN A 257 -3.14 25.00 4.85
N SER A 258 -3.53 23.85 4.29
CA SER A 258 -2.67 22.67 4.15
C SER A 258 -1.75 22.73 2.93
N VAL A 259 -2.17 23.39 1.83
CA VAL A 259 -1.32 23.60 0.64
C VAL A 259 -0.10 24.49 0.93
N ALA A 260 -0.17 25.33 1.97
CA ALA A 260 0.90 26.26 2.36
C ALA A 260 1.96 25.69 3.31
N ARG A 261 1.74 24.51 3.91
CA ARG A 261 2.66 23.93 4.90
C ARG A 261 3.47 22.81 4.28
N GLY A 262 4.61 23.17 3.69
CA GLY A 262 5.62 22.19 3.32
C GLY A 262 6.28 21.59 4.57
N LEU A 263 6.40 20.25 4.60
CA LEU A 263 7.30 19.42 5.41
C LEU A 263 7.95 20.15 6.60
N GLY A 264 7.15 20.36 7.64
CA GLY A 264 7.68 20.72 8.94
C GLY A 264 8.36 19.50 9.54
N THR A 265 9.69 19.49 9.53
CA THR A 265 10.51 18.62 10.38
C THR A 265 10.41 19.08 11.85
N GLU A 266 9.20 19.13 12.40
CA GLU A 266 9.04 19.14 13.84
C GLU A 266 9.23 17.69 14.28
N ILE A 267 10.41 17.46 14.85
CA ILE A 267 10.77 16.25 15.59
C ILE A 267 9.57 15.91 16.47
N ILE A 268 8.85 14.83 16.11
CA ILE A 268 7.75 14.31 16.91
C ILE A 268 8.32 14.11 18.31
N ASP A 269 7.79 14.88 19.25
CA ASP A 269 8.09 14.77 20.66
C ASP A 269 8.02 13.29 21.05
N ASN A 270 9.04 12.83 21.78
CA ASN A 270 9.23 11.47 22.32
C ASN A 270 8.13 11.07 23.35
N GLN A 271 6.87 11.47 23.15
CA GLN A 271 5.75 11.22 24.05
C GLN A 271 4.83 10.07 23.60
N LEU A 272 5.07 9.45 22.45
CA LEU A 272 4.52 8.13 22.10
C LEU A 272 5.34 6.99 22.74
N LEU A 273 5.77 7.19 23.99
CA LEU A 273 6.38 6.15 24.80
C LEU A 273 5.26 5.28 25.39
N SER A 274 5.15 4.03 24.92
CA SER A 274 4.79 2.86 25.74
C SER A 274 3.65 3.08 26.74
N HIS A 275 2.41 2.77 26.35
CA HIS A 275 1.29 2.71 27.31
C HIS A 275 1.38 1.54 28.30
N ALA A 276 2.36 0.64 28.11
CA ALA A 276 2.63 -0.45 29.04
C ALA A 276 3.12 0.10 30.39
N ASP A 277 2.29 -0.05 31.42
CA ASP A 277 2.70 0.26 32.79
C ASP A 277 3.74 -0.76 33.27
N LYS A 278 4.64 -0.32 34.16
CA LYS A 278 5.68 -1.15 34.77
C LYS A 278 5.11 -2.44 35.37
N ASP A 279 3.94 -2.37 36.00
CA ASP A 279 3.27 -3.55 36.57
C ASP A 279 2.95 -4.62 35.52
N GLN A 280 2.68 -4.23 34.28
CA GLN A 280 2.45 -5.17 33.18
C GLN A 280 3.75 -5.83 32.73
N ILE A 281 4.81 -5.04 32.56
CA ILE A 281 6.14 -5.56 32.21
C ILE A 281 6.61 -6.56 33.26
N ASP A 282 6.48 -6.21 34.54
CA ASP A 282 6.84 -7.08 35.67
C ASP A 282 6.03 -8.39 35.65
N ARG A 283 4.71 -8.34 35.37
CA ARG A 283 3.88 -9.55 35.21
C ARG A 283 4.37 -10.45 34.08
N LEU A 284 4.65 -9.88 32.90
CA LEU A 284 5.11 -10.64 31.74
C LEU A 284 6.51 -11.25 31.97
N LEU A 285 7.40 -10.52 32.64
CA LEU A 285 8.72 -11.03 33.02
C LEU A 285 8.64 -12.21 33.99
N ASN A 286 7.75 -12.13 34.99
CA ASN A 286 7.54 -13.25 35.91
C ASN A 286 7.11 -14.54 35.18
N VAL A 287 6.37 -14.44 34.07
CA VAL A 287 6.02 -15.61 33.24
C VAL A 287 7.25 -16.16 32.53
N ALA A 288 8.07 -15.30 31.90
CA ALA A 288 9.30 -15.73 31.24
C ALA A 288 10.31 -16.35 32.23
N GLU A 289 10.41 -15.80 33.45
CA GLU A 289 11.22 -16.35 34.54
C GLU A 289 10.69 -17.69 35.02
N GLY A 290 9.37 -17.87 35.11
CA GLY A 290 8.74 -19.15 35.41
C GLY A 290 9.12 -20.24 34.41
N GLU A 291 9.12 -19.91 33.11
CA GLU A 291 9.56 -20.83 32.05
C GLU A 291 11.06 -21.15 32.12
N LEU A 292 11.89 -20.16 32.48
CA LEU A 292 13.31 -20.37 32.75
C LEU A 292 13.54 -21.34 33.91
N VAL A 293 12.83 -21.15 35.03
CA VAL A 293 12.93 -22.04 36.19
C VAL A 293 12.49 -23.45 35.82
N ARG A 294 11.35 -23.60 35.12
CA ARG A 294 10.85 -24.91 34.66
C ARG A 294 11.88 -25.64 33.80
N PHE A 295 12.50 -24.94 32.84
CA PHE A 295 13.55 -25.52 32.01
C PHE A 295 14.78 -25.88 32.84
N GLY A 296 15.21 -24.99 33.74
CA GLY A 296 16.36 -25.19 34.61
C GLY A 296 16.21 -26.41 35.52
N ASP A 297 15.05 -26.57 36.15
CA ASP A 297 14.76 -27.72 37.02
C ASP A 297 14.83 -29.04 36.25
N ALA A 298 14.24 -29.10 35.05
CA ALA A 298 14.33 -30.28 34.18
C ALA A 298 15.77 -30.53 33.72
N TYR A 299 16.48 -29.47 33.32
CA TYR A 299 17.84 -29.59 32.84
C TYR A 299 18.80 -30.07 33.95
N PHE A 300 18.83 -29.42 35.10
CA PHE A 300 19.74 -29.78 36.19
C PHE A 300 19.28 -30.99 37.00
N GLY A 301 17.99 -31.36 36.95
CA GLY A 301 17.42 -32.50 37.66
C GLY A 301 17.62 -33.86 36.99
N ALA A 302 17.94 -33.90 35.69
CA ALA A 302 18.14 -35.15 34.95
C ALA A 302 19.36 -35.94 35.45
N SER A 303 19.13 -37.15 35.98
CA SER A 303 20.17 -37.95 36.68
C SER A 303 21.11 -38.75 35.77
N ASP A 304 20.72 -39.02 34.52
CA ASP A 304 21.36 -40.01 33.64
C ASP A 304 22.07 -39.38 32.41
N ARG A 305 22.70 -38.21 32.58
CA ARG A 305 23.40 -37.53 31.46
C ARG A 305 24.74 -38.18 31.10
N ASN A 306 24.95 -38.40 29.81
CA ASN A 306 26.23 -38.85 29.29
C ASN A 306 27.16 -37.64 29.02
N LEU A 307 28.05 -37.35 29.97
CA LEU A 307 29.03 -36.26 29.82
C LEU A 307 30.06 -36.47 28.70
N LEU A 308 30.09 -37.63 28.04
CA LEU A 308 30.92 -37.90 26.87
C LEU A 308 30.21 -37.57 25.54
N ASP A 309 28.89 -37.34 25.56
CA ASP A 309 28.05 -37.01 24.41
C ASP A 309 27.10 -35.87 24.80
N THR A 310 27.64 -34.64 24.81
CA THR A 310 26.96 -33.44 25.32
C THR A 310 26.30 -32.61 24.23
N GLN A 311 26.44 -32.99 22.95
CA GLN A 311 26.09 -32.14 21.81
C GLN A 311 24.61 -31.82 21.77
N LEU A 312 23.74 -32.84 21.94
CA LEU A 312 22.29 -32.63 21.96
C LEU A 312 21.88 -31.72 23.12
N ASP A 313 22.36 -32.01 24.33
CA ASP A 313 22.09 -31.25 25.55
C ASP A 313 22.49 -29.77 25.41
N GLU A 314 23.70 -29.51 24.91
CA GLU A 314 24.23 -28.17 24.71
C GLU A 314 23.43 -27.38 23.67
N VAL A 315 23.03 -28.04 22.57
CA VAL A 315 22.24 -27.39 21.52
C VAL A 315 20.84 -27.07 22.02
N VAL A 316 20.16 -28.02 22.67
CA VAL A 316 18.81 -27.81 23.22
C VAL A 316 18.84 -26.71 24.29
N ALA A 317 19.81 -26.74 25.21
CA ALA A 317 19.99 -25.68 26.20
C ALA A 317 20.25 -24.32 25.55
N GLY A 318 21.17 -24.26 24.58
CA GLY A 318 21.51 -23.02 23.88
C GLY A 318 20.32 -22.40 23.14
N LEU A 319 19.57 -23.22 22.39
CA LEU A 319 18.38 -22.78 21.65
C LEU A 319 17.27 -22.29 22.60
N THR A 320 17.01 -23.04 23.67
CA THR A 320 15.98 -22.69 24.67
C THR A 320 16.34 -21.40 25.40
N MET A 321 17.59 -21.27 25.86
CA MET A 321 18.05 -20.05 26.53
C MET A 321 18.07 -18.84 25.60
N ARG A 322 18.36 -19.03 24.31
CA ARG A 322 18.23 -17.98 23.29
C ARG A 322 16.79 -17.49 23.19
N ALA A 323 15.80 -18.40 23.15
CA ALA A 323 14.38 -18.06 23.12
C ALA A 323 13.94 -17.30 24.39
N VAL A 324 14.28 -17.81 25.58
CA VAL A 324 13.98 -17.14 26.86
C VAL A 324 14.51 -15.71 26.87
N ARG A 325 15.79 -15.53 26.53
CA ARG A 325 16.43 -14.20 26.52
C ARG A 325 15.80 -13.28 25.50
N ALA A 326 15.48 -13.76 24.30
CA ALA A 326 14.85 -12.96 23.26
C ALA A 326 13.48 -12.44 23.70
N VAL A 327 12.63 -13.31 24.27
CA VAL A 327 11.31 -12.91 24.79
C VAL A 327 11.45 -11.93 25.95
N ALA A 328 12.33 -12.21 26.92
CA ALA A 328 12.56 -11.32 28.05
C ALA A 328 13.06 -9.92 27.60
N SER A 329 13.89 -9.85 26.55
CA SER A 329 14.35 -8.58 25.98
C SER A 329 13.20 -7.80 25.32
N VAL A 330 12.31 -8.46 24.56
CA VAL A 330 11.13 -7.80 23.97
C VAL A 330 10.20 -7.30 25.06
N VAL A 331 9.93 -8.10 26.10
CA VAL A 331 9.07 -7.68 27.23
C VAL A 331 9.62 -6.43 27.93
N GLN A 332 10.95 -6.33 28.09
CA GLN A 332 11.61 -5.16 28.68
C GLN A 332 11.63 -3.92 27.76
N ALA A 333 11.24 -4.07 26.50
CA ALA A 333 11.30 -3.02 25.50
C ALA A 333 9.92 -2.80 24.85
N PRO A 334 8.95 -2.17 25.54
CA PRO A 334 7.61 -1.92 25.00
C PRO A 334 7.57 -1.17 23.66
N HIS A 335 8.54 -0.28 23.41
CA HIS A 335 8.70 0.39 22.12
C HIS A 335 8.99 -0.57 20.94
N GLN A 336 9.28 -1.85 21.22
CA GLN A 336 9.47 -2.91 20.23
C GLN A 336 8.22 -3.80 20.08
N TRP A 337 7.11 -3.51 20.77
CA TRP A 337 5.84 -4.25 20.67
C TRP A 337 5.07 -3.90 19.40
N SER A 338 5.78 -3.70 18.30
CA SER A 338 5.21 -3.53 16.96
C SER A 338 5.45 -4.78 16.13
N SER A 339 4.60 -5.02 15.13
CA SER A 339 4.76 -6.16 14.20
C SER A 339 6.11 -6.13 13.47
N GLU A 340 6.65 -4.92 13.21
CA GLU A 340 7.94 -4.74 12.54
C GLU A 340 9.11 -5.21 13.42
N PHE A 341 9.25 -4.64 14.62
CA PHE A 341 10.38 -4.94 15.49
C PHE A 341 10.30 -6.35 16.08
N SER A 342 9.08 -6.83 16.35
CA SER A 342 8.85 -8.18 16.87
C SER A 342 9.08 -9.29 15.85
N ALA A 343 9.08 -8.99 14.54
CA ALA A 343 9.26 -9.99 13.48
C ALA A 343 10.55 -10.80 13.64
N THR A 344 11.66 -10.15 14.05
CA THR A 344 12.93 -10.86 14.31
C THR A 344 12.76 -11.93 15.38
N THR A 345 12.07 -11.60 16.47
CA THR A 345 11.85 -12.51 17.59
C THR A 345 10.85 -13.60 17.24
N PHE A 346 9.75 -13.27 16.55
CA PHE A 346 8.80 -14.29 16.06
C PHE A 346 9.47 -15.31 15.12
N ARG A 347 10.30 -14.84 14.20
CA ARG A 347 11.09 -15.71 13.31
C ARG A 347 12.01 -16.63 14.12
N LEU A 348 12.73 -16.07 15.08
CA LEU A 348 13.63 -16.80 15.97
C LEU A 348 12.90 -17.88 16.76
N LEU A 349 11.73 -17.57 17.32
CA LEU A 349 10.93 -18.52 18.09
C LEU A 349 10.40 -19.64 17.20
N ALA A 350 9.86 -19.32 16.03
CA ALA A 350 9.38 -20.33 15.07
C ALA A 350 10.51 -21.25 14.60
N GLU A 351 11.68 -20.69 14.27
CA GLU A 351 12.87 -21.46 13.92
C GLU A 351 13.31 -22.36 15.09
N THR A 352 13.31 -21.85 16.32
CA THR A 352 13.68 -22.61 17.51
C THR A 352 12.73 -23.79 17.74
N GLU A 353 11.42 -23.57 17.61
CA GLU A 353 10.40 -24.61 17.77
C GLU A 353 10.56 -25.72 16.71
N ILE A 354 10.79 -25.35 15.44
CA ILE A 354 11.05 -26.31 14.35
C ILE A 354 12.36 -27.09 14.60
N LEU A 355 13.43 -26.41 15.02
CA LEU A 355 14.72 -27.05 15.28
C LEU A 355 14.68 -28.02 16.46
N LEU A 356 13.98 -27.68 17.54
CA LEU A 356 13.80 -28.60 18.68
C LEU A 356 13.01 -29.85 18.27
N ALA A 357 11.93 -29.66 17.50
CA ALA A 357 11.17 -30.78 16.95
C ALA A 357 12.02 -31.66 16.01
N TRP A 358 12.88 -31.04 15.19
CA TRP A 358 13.81 -31.76 14.32
C TRP A 358 14.82 -32.59 15.13
N LEU A 359 15.47 -31.99 16.13
CA LEU A 359 16.47 -32.65 16.97
C LEU A 359 15.87 -33.77 17.83
N LYS A 360 14.57 -33.68 18.15
CA LYS A 360 13.83 -34.78 18.78
C LYS A 360 13.79 -36.04 17.89
N LEU A 361 13.59 -35.86 16.59
CA LEU A 361 13.54 -36.95 15.60
C LEU A 361 14.93 -37.37 15.12
N HIS A 362 15.87 -36.43 15.10
CA HIS A 362 17.22 -36.58 14.55
C HIS A 362 18.30 -36.11 15.53
N PRO A 363 18.44 -36.75 16.71
CA PRO A 363 19.35 -36.28 17.76
C PRO A 363 20.83 -36.23 17.32
N GLN A 364 21.24 -37.12 16.42
CA GLN A 364 22.60 -37.14 15.85
C GLN A 364 22.95 -35.86 15.06
N ASP A 365 21.95 -35.12 14.58
CA ASP A 365 22.15 -33.90 13.82
C ASP A 365 22.64 -32.73 14.70
N ALA A 366 22.55 -32.84 16.03
CA ALA A 366 23.08 -31.83 16.96
C ALA A 366 24.58 -31.59 16.77
N ALA A 367 25.36 -32.66 16.53
CA ALA A 367 26.79 -32.55 16.26
C ALA A 367 27.05 -31.79 14.93
N THR A 368 26.24 -32.08 13.91
CA THR A 368 26.29 -31.41 12.60
C THR A 368 25.93 -29.93 12.73
N PHE A 369 24.91 -29.60 13.51
CA PHE A 369 24.51 -28.23 13.82
C PHE A 369 25.68 -27.43 14.45
N GLN A 370 26.34 -27.98 15.47
CA GLN A 370 27.49 -27.35 16.10
C GLN A 370 28.66 -27.18 15.12
N ALA A 371 28.99 -28.22 14.35
CA ALA A 371 30.08 -28.18 13.37
C ALA A 371 29.83 -27.12 12.28
N PHE A 372 28.59 -27.03 11.79
CA PHE A 372 28.18 -26.01 10.83
C PHE A 372 28.34 -24.60 11.38
N GLY A 373 27.88 -24.35 12.62
CA GLY A 373 28.05 -23.05 13.29
C GLY A 373 29.51 -22.64 13.42
N LYS A 374 30.38 -23.57 13.88
CA LYS A 374 31.83 -23.36 13.98
C LYS A 374 32.47 -23.05 12.63
N GLY A 375 32.04 -23.74 11.56
CA GLY A 375 32.51 -23.51 10.20
C GLY A 375 32.10 -22.13 9.65
N ARG A 376 30.87 -21.68 9.93
CA ARG A 376 30.38 -20.34 9.54
C ARG A 376 31.11 -19.21 10.26
N GLU A 377 31.43 -19.38 11.53
CA GLU A 377 32.23 -18.40 12.29
C GLU A 377 33.65 -18.28 11.73
N LYS A 378 34.30 -19.41 11.41
CA LYS A 378 35.59 -19.41 10.71
C LYS A 378 35.53 -18.69 9.37
N LEU A 379 34.49 -18.96 8.57
CA LEU A 379 34.30 -18.30 7.28
C LEU A 379 34.16 -16.78 7.45
N ALA A 380 33.39 -16.34 8.47
CA ALA A 380 33.23 -14.92 8.76
C ALA A 380 34.55 -14.25 9.14
N TRP A 381 35.37 -14.92 9.96
CA TRP A 381 36.71 -14.46 10.29
C TRP A 381 37.61 -14.36 9.05
N LEU A 382 37.65 -15.38 8.19
CA LEU A 382 38.42 -15.36 6.94
C LEU A 382 38.00 -14.20 6.03
N HIS A 383 36.70 -13.92 5.90
CA HIS A 383 36.24 -12.75 5.14
C HIS A 383 36.72 -11.43 5.71
N VAL A 384 36.75 -11.29 7.05
CA VAL A 384 37.28 -10.09 7.71
C VAL A 384 38.78 -9.96 7.43
N GLU A 385 39.55 -11.06 7.48
CA GLU A 385 40.97 -11.05 7.13
C GLU A 385 41.20 -10.69 5.66
N ASP A 386 40.43 -11.27 4.72
CA ASP A 386 40.50 -10.93 3.31
C ASP A 386 40.21 -9.44 3.06
N VAL A 387 39.22 -8.88 3.77
CA VAL A 387 38.91 -7.44 3.73
C VAL A 387 40.10 -6.63 4.26
N ILE A 388 40.66 -7.02 5.41
CA ILE A 388 41.83 -6.37 6.00
C ILE A 388 43.03 -6.38 5.04
N ASP A 389 43.29 -7.50 4.38
CA ASP A 389 44.42 -7.64 3.45
C ASP A 389 44.17 -6.95 2.11
N SER A 390 42.92 -6.71 1.74
CA SER A 390 42.56 -5.90 0.57
C SER A 390 42.93 -4.41 0.73
N PHE A 391 43.11 -3.92 1.96
CA PHE A 391 43.65 -2.60 2.21
C PHE A 391 45.17 -2.62 1.98
N GLY A 392 45.61 -2.22 0.78
CA GLY A 392 47.02 -2.08 0.40
C GLY A 392 47.79 -0.93 1.10
N GLY A 393 47.41 -0.57 2.32
CA GLY A 393 47.90 0.59 3.07
C GLY A 393 47.65 0.49 4.58
N GLU A 394 47.42 1.63 5.25
CA GLU A 394 47.11 1.68 6.69
C GLU A 394 45.74 1.04 6.97
N LYS A 395 45.74 -0.02 7.79
CA LYS A 395 44.56 -0.84 8.10
C LYS A 395 43.75 -0.15 9.22
N PRO A 396 42.42 0.01 9.08
CA PRO A 396 41.59 0.50 10.18
C PRO A 396 41.77 -0.35 11.44
N GLU A 397 42.08 0.27 12.58
CA GLU A 397 42.33 -0.44 13.84
C GLU A 397 41.09 -1.21 14.30
N GLU A 398 39.90 -0.66 14.03
CA GLU A 398 38.61 -1.24 14.36
C GLU A 398 38.37 -2.58 13.64
N LEU A 399 38.91 -2.76 12.43
CA LEU A 399 38.79 -4.05 11.72
C LEU A 399 39.69 -5.12 12.34
N ASN A 400 40.89 -4.74 12.80
CA ASN A 400 41.76 -5.66 13.53
C ASN A 400 41.12 -6.06 14.86
N ASP A 401 40.46 -5.14 15.55
CA ASP A 401 39.70 -5.43 16.78
C ASP A 401 38.54 -6.39 16.51
N VAL A 402 37.81 -6.22 15.40
CA VAL A 402 36.74 -7.15 15.00
C VAL A 402 37.31 -8.55 14.69
N ALA A 403 38.40 -8.65 13.94
CA ALA A 403 39.07 -9.91 13.63
C ALA A 403 39.53 -10.63 14.91
N GLU A 404 40.13 -9.88 15.83
CA GLU A 404 40.60 -10.42 17.11
C GLU A 404 39.45 -10.83 18.04
N GLN A 405 38.35 -10.09 18.05
CA GLN A 405 37.14 -10.50 18.77
C GLN A 405 36.55 -11.79 18.22
N LEU A 406 36.49 -11.95 16.88
CA LEU A 406 36.04 -13.20 16.26
C LEU A 406 36.97 -14.37 16.62
N ARG A 407 38.28 -14.15 16.63
CA ARG A 407 39.27 -15.15 17.05
C ARG A 407 39.10 -15.58 18.51
N LYS A 408 38.77 -14.64 19.39
CA LYS A 408 38.64 -14.83 20.85
C LYS A 408 37.31 -15.43 21.32
N ARG A 409 36.26 -15.47 20.48
CA ARG A 409 34.92 -15.98 20.86
C ARG A 409 34.90 -17.49 21.17
N LYS A 410 35.99 -18.21 20.92
CA LYS A 410 36.08 -19.67 21.10
C LYS A 410 36.65 -20.07 22.46
N ARG A 411 36.02 -21.08 23.08
CA ARG A 411 36.61 -21.88 24.18
C ARG A 411 37.88 -22.64 23.73
N GLU A 412 38.00 -22.87 22.42
CA GLU A 412 39.08 -23.65 21.77
C GLU A 412 39.70 -22.85 20.61
N ALA A 413 40.17 -21.62 20.87
CA ALA A 413 40.67 -20.70 19.84
C ALA A 413 41.75 -21.35 18.93
N ASP A 414 42.55 -22.26 19.48
CA ASP A 414 43.60 -23.00 18.78
C ASP A 414 43.09 -24.02 17.76
N LEU A 415 41.79 -24.38 17.77
CA LEU A 415 41.19 -25.33 16.82
C LEU A 415 40.50 -24.67 15.63
N LEU A 416 40.53 -23.33 15.51
CA LEU A 416 39.93 -22.61 14.38
C LEU A 416 40.59 -23.03 13.05
N ASP A 417 41.91 -23.16 13.03
CA ASP A 417 42.67 -23.47 11.82
C ASP A 417 42.31 -24.84 11.21
N VAL A 418 41.93 -25.81 12.04
CA VAL A 418 41.54 -27.17 11.61
C VAL A 418 40.02 -27.35 11.42
N THR A 419 39.20 -26.35 11.77
CA THR A 419 37.74 -26.41 11.58
C THR A 419 37.39 -26.39 10.08
N VAL A 420 36.56 -27.33 9.63
CA VAL A 420 36.07 -27.37 8.24
C VAL A 420 35.11 -26.21 8.00
N VAL A 421 35.33 -25.48 6.91
CA VAL A 421 34.44 -24.40 6.46
C VAL A 421 33.27 -25.00 5.69
N SER A 422 32.05 -24.57 6.01
CA SER A 422 30.87 -24.87 5.21
C SER A 422 30.39 -23.61 4.47
N VAL A 423 30.13 -23.76 3.17
CA VAL A 423 29.51 -22.74 2.30
C VAL A 423 28.02 -23.02 2.06
N GLU A 424 27.48 -24.09 2.65
CA GLU A 424 26.09 -24.46 2.48
C GLU A 424 25.15 -23.47 3.21
N ALA A 425 23.92 -23.37 2.71
CA ALA A 425 22.91 -22.49 3.30
C ALA A 425 22.32 -23.03 4.61
N THR A 426 22.47 -24.33 4.89
CA THR A 426 21.88 -25.03 6.04
C THR A 426 22.80 -26.16 6.52
N PHE A 427 22.72 -26.58 7.79
CA PHE A 427 23.72 -27.47 8.40
C PHE A 427 23.71 -28.92 7.88
N ASN A 428 22.62 -29.39 7.27
CA ASN A 428 22.49 -30.75 6.75
C ASN A 428 21.91 -30.77 5.32
N GLY A 429 21.96 -29.64 4.61
CA GLY A 429 21.32 -29.47 3.31
C GLY A 429 19.78 -29.54 3.32
N VAL A 430 19.15 -29.60 4.50
CA VAL A 430 17.69 -29.59 4.65
C VAL A 430 17.24 -28.16 4.94
N SER A 431 16.31 -27.65 4.15
CA SER A 431 15.74 -26.32 4.38
C SER A 431 14.83 -26.31 5.61
N MET A 432 14.68 -25.13 6.24
CA MET A 432 13.75 -24.93 7.35
C MET A 432 12.32 -25.35 7.00
N ARG A 433 11.90 -25.14 5.74
CA ARG A 433 10.62 -25.60 5.22
C ARG A 433 10.48 -27.12 5.30
N LYS A 434 11.50 -27.85 4.84
CA LYS A 434 11.47 -29.31 4.83
C LYS A 434 11.52 -29.87 6.26
N MET A 435 12.32 -29.27 7.14
CA MET A 435 12.30 -29.60 8.57
C MET A 435 10.90 -29.43 9.17
N ALA A 436 10.23 -28.30 8.87
CA ALA A 436 8.89 -28.04 9.33
C ALA A 436 7.85 -29.03 8.78
N GLU A 437 7.95 -29.41 7.50
CA GLU A 437 7.07 -30.41 6.89
C GLU A 437 7.22 -31.79 7.55
N GLU A 438 8.44 -32.24 7.81
CA GLU A 438 8.71 -33.56 8.40
C GLU A 438 8.38 -33.63 9.90
N THR A 439 8.49 -32.52 10.62
CA THR A 439 8.20 -32.44 12.06
C THR A 439 6.75 -32.07 12.39
N GLY A 440 5.92 -31.82 11.37
CA GLY A 440 4.51 -31.43 11.55
C GLY A 440 4.28 -29.93 11.84
N PHE A 441 5.29 -29.08 11.66
CA PHE A 441 5.26 -27.63 11.87
C PHE A 441 5.10 -26.81 10.58
N ALA A 442 4.63 -27.42 9.49
CA ALA A 442 4.42 -26.72 8.21
C ALA A 442 3.53 -25.47 8.34
N GLU A 443 2.53 -25.49 9.24
CA GLU A 443 1.67 -24.33 9.47
C GLU A 443 2.39 -23.19 10.18
N LEU A 444 3.17 -23.50 11.22
CA LEU A 444 4.02 -22.52 11.92
C LEU A 444 5.00 -21.87 10.93
N TYR A 445 5.56 -22.65 10.01
CA TYR A 445 6.44 -22.15 8.96
C TYR A 445 5.72 -21.14 8.04
N ARG A 446 4.52 -21.48 7.54
CA ARG A 446 3.78 -20.60 6.61
C ARG A 446 3.24 -19.33 7.28
N THR A 447 2.74 -19.46 8.50
CA THR A 447 2.02 -18.38 9.19
C THR A 447 2.95 -17.43 9.95
N VAL A 448 4.01 -17.95 10.57
CA VAL A 448 4.90 -17.16 11.42
C VAL A 448 6.27 -16.99 10.78
N TYR A 449 6.95 -18.07 10.41
CA TYR A 449 8.33 -17.97 9.89
C TYR A 449 8.37 -17.19 8.56
N GLN A 450 7.50 -17.51 7.61
CA GLN A 450 7.51 -16.87 6.29
C GLN A 450 7.11 -15.39 6.35
N SER A 451 6.04 -15.07 7.08
CA SER A 451 5.57 -13.68 7.25
C SER A 451 6.62 -12.80 7.93
N SER A 452 7.17 -13.24 9.07
CA SER A 452 8.24 -12.52 9.76
C SER A 452 9.53 -12.43 8.94
N SER A 453 9.83 -13.45 8.13
CA SER A 453 10.96 -13.39 7.19
C SER A 453 10.75 -12.32 6.12
N GLY A 454 9.53 -12.12 5.62
CA GLY A 454 9.21 -11.07 4.66
C GLY A 454 9.41 -9.67 5.21
N VAL A 455 9.17 -9.47 6.51
CA VAL A 455 9.53 -8.21 7.21
C VAL A 455 11.03 -7.99 7.20
N LEU A 456 11.82 -9.01 7.59
CA LEU A 456 13.28 -8.90 7.66
C LEU A 456 13.96 -8.75 6.29
N HIS A 457 13.33 -9.25 5.22
CA HIS A 457 13.84 -9.09 3.86
C HIS A 457 13.41 -7.77 3.20
N GLY A 458 12.59 -6.95 3.86
CA GLY A 458 12.08 -5.70 3.29
C GLY A 458 11.18 -5.97 2.08
N GLU A 459 10.37 -7.03 2.12
CA GLU A 459 9.38 -7.27 1.08
C GLU A 459 8.35 -6.14 1.03
N TRP A 460 7.82 -5.87 -0.17
CA TRP A 460 6.96 -4.71 -0.42
C TRP A 460 5.82 -4.53 0.60
N PRO A 461 5.04 -5.57 0.98
CA PRO A 461 3.98 -5.40 1.97
C PRO A 461 4.47 -4.88 3.32
N SER A 462 5.68 -5.26 3.74
CA SER A 462 6.30 -4.80 4.99
C SER A 462 6.77 -3.35 4.89
N VAL A 463 7.36 -2.98 3.74
CA VAL A 463 7.78 -1.60 3.48
C VAL A 463 6.55 -0.69 3.43
N GLU A 464 5.55 -1.06 2.65
CA GLU A 464 4.28 -0.33 2.51
C GLU A 464 3.56 -0.16 3.85
N SER A 465 3.53 -1.21 4.69
CA SER A 465 2.78 -1.20 5.96
C SER A 465 3.49 -0.48 7.11
N PHE A 466 4.82 -0.48 7.15
CA PHE A 466 5.57 0.04 8.31
C PHE A 466 6.30 1.35 8.04
N HIS A 467 6.65 1.63 6.78
CA HIS A 467 7.54 2.74 6.43
C HIS A 467 6.86 3.80 5.56
N MET A 468 5.60 3.60 5.21
CA MET A 468 4.87 4.46 4.29
C MET A 468 3.46 4.74 4.81
N THR A 469 2.90 5.86 4.36
CA THR A 469 1.48 6.22 4.56
C THR A 469 0.91 6.71 3.23
N ALA A 470 -0.41 6.64 3.07
CA ALA A 470 -1.05 7.18 1.89
C ALA A 470 -1.06 8.72 1.95
N CYS A 471 -0.68 9.37 0.84
CA CYS A 471 -0.87 10.80 0.69
C CYS A 471 -2.37 11.12 0.69
N LEU A 472 -2.78 12.10 1.48
CA LEU A 472 -4.17 12.54 1.60
C LEU A 472 -4.56 13.59 0.56
N ASN A 473 -3.61 14.06 -0.28
CA ASN A 473 -3.93 14.96 -1.37
C ASN A 473 -4.61 14.19 -2.51
N PRO A 474 -5.90 14.44 -2.82
CA PRO A 474 -6.63 13.70 -3.86
C PRO A 474 -6.01 13.89 -5.25
N LEU A 475 -5.33 15.02 -5.48
CA LEU A 475 -4.68 15.34 -6.75
C LEU A 475 -3.35 14.59 -6.95
N HIS A 476 -2.91 13.81 -5.95
CA HIS A 476 -1.71 12.95 -6.00
C HIS A 476 -2.06 11.47 -6.09
N HIS A 477 -3.31 11.15 -6.44
CA HIS A 477 -3.77 9.78 -6.61
C HIS A 477 -3.64 8.91 -5.33
N PHE A 478 -3.56 9.54 -4.15
CA PHE A 478 -3.33 8.85 -2.88
C PHE A 478 -2.11 7.91 -2.88
N HIS A 479 -1.06 8.27 -3.61
CA HIS A 479 0.17 7.48 -3.66
C HIS A 479 0.82 7.35 -2.27
N MET A 480 1.71 6.37 -2.10
CA MET A 480 2.41 6.15 -0.83
C MET A 480 3.58 7.13 -0.67
N VAL A 481 3.71 7.72 0.51
CA VAL A 481 4.81 8.60 0.92
C VAL A 481 5.52 8.02 2.16
N PRO A 482 6.83 8.27 2.35
CA PRO A 482 7.54 7.83 3.54
C PRO A 482 6.91 8.38 4.83
N SER A 483 6.83 7.54 5.85
CA SER A 483 6.31 7.90 7.18
C SER A 483 7.28 7.46 8.26
N LEU A 484 7.47 8.32 9.28
CA LEU A 484 8.16 7.95 10.52
C LEU A 484 7.19 7.37 11.55
N GLN A 485 5.89 7.58 11.37
CA GLN A 485 4.87 6.98 12.22
C GLN A 485 4.53 5.60 11.68
N SER A 486 4.66 4.59 12.54
CA SER A 486 4.09 3.28 12.25
C SER A 486 2.57 3.37 12.41
N PRO A 487 1.77 3.01 11.39
CA PRO A 487 0.31 3.01 11.51
C PRO A 487 -0.20 1.91 12.45
N TRP A 488 0.66 0.98 12.86
CA TRP A 488 0.33 -0.12 13.74
C TRP A 488 0.71 0.24 15.18
N VAL A 489 -0.33 0.43 15.99
CA VAL A 489 -0.23 0.68 17.44
C VAL A 489 0.53 -0.45 18.12
N GLU A 490 1.34 -0.10 19.12
CA GLU A 490 1.95 -1.06 20.06
C GLU A 490 0.87 -2.03 20.57
N ASP A 491 1.03 -3.33 20.28
CA ASP A 491 0.03 -4.33 20.62
C ASP A 491 0.53 -5.17 21.80
N GLU A 492 -0.12 -5.00 22.95
CA GLU A 492 0.13 -5.78 24.16
C GLU A 492 -0.04 -7.30 23.93
N CYS A 493 -0.69 -7.71 22.84
CA CYS A 493 -0.77 -9.11 22.44
C CYS A 493 0.59 -9.68 22.01
N VAL A 494 1.52 -8.87 21.48
CA VAL A 494 2.82 -9.32 20.98
C VAL A 494 3.61 -10.09 22.04
N PRO A 495 3.94 -9.51 23.22
CA PRO A 495 4.66 -10.25 24.26
C PRO A 495 3.86 -11.46 24.76
N SER A 496 2.52 -11.37 24.81
CA SER A 496 1.65 -12.46 25.25
C SER A 496 1.73 -13.68 24.30
N ILE A 497 1.69 -13.45 22.98
CA ILE A 497 1.85 -14.50 21.95
C ILE A 497 3.26 -15.11 22.02
N MET A 498 4.28 -14.28 22.24
CA MET A 498 5.66 -14.74 22.40
C MET A 498 5.82 -15.64 23.64
N LEU A 499 5.23 -15.27 24.77
CA LEU A 499 5.24 -16.11 25.98
C LEU A 499 4.53 -17.44 25.77
N GLY A 500 3.37 -17.46 25.11
CA GLY A 500 2.70 -18.71 24.75
C GLY A 500 3.52 -19.59 23.80
N THR A 501 4.37 -18.99 22.96
CA THR A 501 5.32 -19.73 22.12
C THR A 501 6.52 -20.22 22.91
N LEU A 502 7.02 -19.41 23.86
CA LEU A 502 8.10 -19.80 24.76
C LEU A 502 7.72 -21.01 25.61
N GLU A 503 6.48 -21.06 26.12
CA GLU A 503 5.97 -22.21 26.87
C GLU A 503 6.02 -23.50 26.04
N ARG A 504 5.65 -23.44 24.75
CA ARG A 504 5.75 -24.59 23.84
C ARG A 504 7.20 -24.99 23.60
N ILE A 505 8.09 -24.02 23.36
CA ILE A 505 9.52 -24.25 23.19
C ILE A 505 10.11 -24.96 24.41
N VAL A 506 9.86 -24.46 25.62
CA VAL A 506 10.35 -25.08 26.85
C VAL A 506 9.77 -26.48 27.03
N SER A 507 8.48 -26.69 26.77
CA SER A 507 7.86 -28.02 26.85
C SER A 507 8.52 -29.01 25.89
N GLN A 508 8.83 -28.58 24.66
CA GLN A 508 9.55 -29.41 23.69
C GLN A 508 10.99 -29.69 24.12
N ALA A 509 11.71 -28.67 24.60
CA ALA A 509 13.08 -28.81 25.06
C ALA A 509 13.18 -29.81 26.23
N VAL A 510 12.28 -29.70 27.21
CA VAL A 510 12.16 -30.66 28.32
C VAL A 510 11.92 -32.06 27.77
N ALA A 511 11.00 -32.24 26.83
CA ALA A 511 10.71 -33.56 26.24
C ALA A 511 11.86 -34.14 25.38
N VAL A 512 12.85 -33.34 24.97
CA VAL A 512 14.07 -33.82 24.30
C VAL A 512 15.10 -34.28 25.33
N ILE A 513 15.27 -33.53 26.42
CA ILE A 513 16.26 -33.81 27.46
C ILE A 513 15.81 -34.93 28.40
N ASP A 514 14.51 -34.97 28.73
CA ASP A 514 13.89 -35.97 29.59
C ASP A 514 12.67 -36.57 28.87
N PRO A 515 12.88 -37.63 28.05
CA PRO A 515 11.81 -38.25 27.26
C PRO A 515 10.93 -39.22 28.07
N THR A 516 11.06 -39.27 29.41
CA THR A 516 10.36 -40.25 30.27
C THR A 516 8.85 -40.03 30.43
#